data_AF-A0A7Y5LDS9-F1
#
_entry.id   AF-A0A7Y5LDS9-F1
#
_cell.length_a   1.000
_cell.length_b   1.000
_cell.length_c   1.000
_cell.angle_alpha   90.00
_cell.angle_beta   90.00
_cell.angle_gamma   90.00
#
_symmetry.space_group_name_H-M   'P 1'
#
loop_
_entity.id
_entity.type
_entity.pdbx_description
1 polymer ?
#
loop_
_entity_poly.entity_id
_entity_poly.type
_entity_poly.pdbx_seq_one_letter_code
_entity_poly.pdbx_strand_id
1 'polypeptide(L)'
;ILRQDPDVIMVGEIRDKETAHIAIESALTGHLVFSTLHTNDAPSAINRLTDMGIEPFLTSSAVAGVLAQRLVRKLCPKCKTAFHPDAETLKSLNIRVSPNYTFYGAKGCPHCNNKGYKGRLAIYELLLVNDEIRHLTVERASANRLKDAAIENGMRTLRQDGVAKILQGLTSIEEVIRVTSE
;
A
#
# COMPACT_ATOMS: atom_id res chain seq x y z
N ILE A 1 5.52 15.69 24.08
CA ILE A 1 5.12 16.30 22.79
C ILE A 1 3.89 17.20 22.97
N LEU A 2 2.78 16.72 23.53
CA LEU A 2 1.54 17.50 23.72
C LEU A 2 1.67 18.82 24.53
N ARG A 3 2.76 19.04 25.28
CA ARG A 3 3.04 20.30 26.00
C ARG A 3 3.94 21.26 25.22
N GLN A 4 4.03 21.09 23.90
CA GLN A 4 4.88 21.90 23.02
C GLN A 4 4.06 22.75 22.04
N ASP A 5 2.74 22.82 22.23
CA ASP A 5 1.81 23.48 21.29
C ASP A 5 2.00 23.00 19.83
N PRO A 6 2.04 21.68 19.56
CA PRO A 6 2.29 21.20 18.20
C PRO A 6 1.05 21.36 17.32
N ASP A 7 1.22 21.61 16.03
CA ASP A 7 0.15 21.43 15.03
C ASP A 7 0.18 20.01 14.41
N VAL A 8 1.40 19.50 14.18
CA VAL A 8 1.67 18.23 13.52
C VAL A 8 2.59 17.38 14.39
N ILE A 9 2.23 16.12 14.57
CA ILE A 9 2.98 15.15 15.36
C ILE A 9 3.40 13.99 14.46
N MET A 10 4.69 13.65 14.47
CA MET A 10 5.20 12.44 13.82
C MET A 10 5.63 11.45 14.91
N VAL A 11 4.94 10.31 14.96
CA VAL A 11 5.35 9.16 15.76
C VAL A 11 6.10 8.23 14.82
N GLY A 12 7.35 7.90 15.13
CA GLY A 12 8.18 7.11 14.23
C GLY A 12 7.54 5.76 13.88
N GLU A 13 7.05 5.04 14.89
CA GLU A 13 6.40 3.74 14.76
C GLU A 13 5.49 3.47 15.96
N ILE A 14 4.32 2.88 15.74
CA ILE A 14 3.45 2.37 16.80
C ILE A 14 3.73 0.88 17.00
N ARG A 15 4.42 0.55 18.09
CA ARG A 15 4.82 -0.83 18.44
C ARG A 15 3.96 -1.47 19.51
N ASP A 16 3.38 -0.66 20.39
CA ASP A 16 2.67 -1.09 21.58
C ASP A 16 1.37 -0.30 21.78
N LYS A 17 0.53 -0.83 22.66
CA LYS A 17 -0.77 -0.27 23.01
C LYS A 17 -0.67 1.16 23.52
N GLU A 18 0.34 1.45 24.35
CA GLU A 18 0.52 2.77 24.96
C GLU A 18 0.80 3.83 23.90
N THR A 19 1.75 3.57 23.00
CA THR A 19 2.08 4.46 21.88
C THR A 19 0.89 4.64 20.95
N ALA A 20 0.13 3.58 20.68
CA ALA A 20 -1.10 3.65 19.89
C ALA A 20 -2.14 4.57 20.54
N HIS A 21 -2.38 4.44 21.86
CA HIS A 21 -3.32 5.28 22.58
C HIS A 21 -2.93 6.75 22.53
N ILE A 22 -1.67 7.07 22.82
CA ILE A 22 -1.18 8.46 22.80
C ILE A 22 -1.33 9.06 21.40
N ALA A 23 -1.02 8.31 20.34
CA ALA A 23 -1.18 8.79 18.97
C ALA A 23 -2.65 9.08 18.61
N ILE A 24 -3.56 8.18 18.98
CA ILE A 24 -5.00 8.33 18.73
C ILE A 24 -5.60 9.48 19.54
N GLU A 25 -5.27 9.62 20.83
CA GLU A 25 -5.71 10.76 21.64
C GLU A 25 -5.18 12.10 21.11
N SER A 26 -3.91 12.12 20.67
CA SER A 26 -3.34 13.30 20.04
C SER A 26 -4.13 13.70 18.79
N ALA A 27 -4.51 12.73 17.95
CA ALA A 27 -5.33 12.99 16.77
C ALA A 27 -6.75 13.49 17.13
N LEU A 28 -7.40 12.89 18.14
CA LEU A 28 -8.75 13.28 18.59
C LEU A 28 -8.79 14.67 19.25
N THR A 29 -7.65 15.15 19.76
CA THR A 29 -7.52 16.52 20.31
C THR A 29 -7.23 17.57 19.25
N GLY A 30 -7.28 17.20 17.96
CA GLY A 30 -7.20 18.13 16.83
C GLY A 30 -5.82 18.23 16.16
N HIS A 31 -4.85 17.41 16.57
CA HIS A 31 -3.53 17.40 15.95
C HIS A 31 -3.51 16.53 14.69
N LEU A 32 -2.74 16.93 13.68
CA LEU A 32 -2.44 16.04 12.56
C LEU A 32 -1.33 15.07 12.97
N VAL A 33 -1.65 13.79 13.06
CA VAL A 33 -0.70 12.75 13.49
C VAL A 33 -0.30 11.85 12.31
N PHE A 34 1.00 11.77 12.04
CA PHE A 34 1.58 10.76 11.16
C PHE A 34 2.25 9.68 12.01
N SER A 35 2.03 8.41 11.64
CA SER A 35 2.72 7.29 12.25
C SER A 35 2.97 6.16 11.26
N THR A 36 3.77 5.17 11.65
CA THR A 36 3.97 3.95 10.89
C THR A 36 3.53 2.72 11.69
N LEU A 37 2.96 1.76 10.98
CA LEU A 37 2.63 0.42 11.49
C LEU A 37 3.18 -0.62 10.51
N HIS A 38 3.53 -1.79 11.05
CA HIS A 38 3.92 -2.93 10.24
C HIS A 38 2.69 -3.77 9.91
N THR A 39 2.10 -3.50 8.75
CA THR A 39 1.03 -4.31 8.16
C THR A 39 1.31 -4.58 6.69
N ASN A 40 0.65 -5.61 6.18
CA ASN A 40 0.85 -6.07 4.81
C ASN A 40 0.10 -5.23 3.77
N ASP A 41 -1.04 -4.68 4.18
CA ASP A 41 -1.95 -3.85 3.39
C ASP A 41 -2.59 -2.75 4.27
N ALA A 42 -3.31 -1.83 3.64
CA ALA A 42 -3.91 -0.69 4.32
C ALA A 42 -5.11 -1.09 5.23
N PRO A 43 -6.07 -1.93 4.78
CA PRO A 43 -7.17 -2.39 5.63
C PRO A 43 -6.72 -3.08 6.93
N SER A 44 -5.65 -3.88 6.88
CA SER A 44 -5.14 -4.59 8.05
C SER A 44 -4.62 -3.66 9.15
N ALA A 45 -4.25 -2.41 8.84
CA ALA A 45 -3.83 -1.45 9.86
C ALA A 45 -4.96 -1.04 10.80
N ILE A 46 -6.20 -0.96 10.29
CA ILE A 46 -7.39 -0.66 11.10
C ILE A 46 -7.61 -1.78 12.13
N ASN A 47 -7.53 -3.03 11.66
CA ASN A 47 -7.67 -4.20 12.54
C ASN A 47 -6.49 -4.32 13.50
N ARG A 48 -5.26 -4.01 13.05
CA ARG A 48 -4.07 -4.03 13.91
C ARG A 48 -4.19 -3.08 15.09
N LEU A 49 -4.75 -1.87 14.89
CA LEU A 49 -5.01 -0.94 16.00
C LEU A 49 -6.01 -1.54 17.01
N THR A 50 -7.03 -2.24 16.52
CA THR A 50 -8.01 -2.94 17.36
C THR A 50 -7.36 -4.09 18.14
N ASP A 51 -6.50 -4.89 17.50
CA ASP A 51 -5.74 -5.98 18.14
C ASP A 51 -4.77 -5.46 19.22
N MET A 52 -4.25 -4.24 19.03
CA MET A 52 -3.42 -3.54 20.03
C MET A 52 -4.24 -2.97 21.19
N GLY A 53 -5.57 -3.10 21.15
CA GLY A 53 -6.48 -2.69 22.22
C GLY A 53 -6.98 -1.25 22.11
N ILE A 54 -6.90 -0.63 20.93
CA ILE A 54 -7.60 0.62 20.64
C ILE A 54 -9.06 0.29 20.34
N GLU A 55 -9.97 0.97 21.03
CA GLU A 55 -11.40 0.77 20.79
C GLU A 55 -11.77 1.18 19.35
N PRO A 56 -12.56 0.36 18.61
CA PRO A 56 -12.84 0.62 17.20
C PRO A 56 -13.44 1.99 16.91
N PHE A 57 -14.24 2.54 17.83
CA PHE A 57 -14.82 3.88 17.67
C PHE A 57 -13.77 4.99 17.71
N LEU A 58 -12.67 4.80 18.45
CA LEU A 58 -11.55 5.75 18.47
C LEU A 58 -10.80 5.69 17.14
N THR A 59 -10.53 4.47 16.65
CA THR A 59 -9.90 4.26 15.34
C THR A 59 -10.72 4.89 14.22
N SER A 60 -12.04 4.66 14.17
CA SER A 60 -12.91 5.20 13.13
C SER A 60 -13.02 6.73 13.18
N SER A 61 -12.88 7.33 14.37
CA SER A 61 -12.96 8.78 14.54
C SER A 61 -11.63 9.49 14.28
N ALA A 62 -10.50 8.87 14.66
CA ALA A 62 -9.18 9.49 14.63
C ALA A 62 -8.42 9.28 13.32
N VAL A 63 -8.59 8.13 12.66
CA VAL A 63 -7.81 7.78 11.47
C VAL A 63 -8.44 8.41 10.24
N ALA A 64 -7.72 9.29 9.56
CA ALA A 64 -8.16 9.90 8.30
C ALA A 64 -7.92 8.98 7.08
N GLY A 65 -6.84 8.18 7.12
CA GLY A 65 -6.48 7.27 6.06
C GLY A 65 -5.24 6.44 6.40
N VAL A 66 -5.02 5.38 5.63
CA VAL A 66 -3.88 4.48 5.75
C VAL A 66 -3.22 4.33 4.38
N LEU A 67 -1.91 4.56 4.31
CA LEU A 67 -1.12 4.33 3.11
C LEU A 67 -0.23 3.10 3.31
N ALA A 68 -0.56 2.01 2.62
CA ALA A 68 0.35 0.89 2.47
C ALA A 68 1.28 1.15 1.27
N GLN A 69 2.56 0.78 1.44
CA GLN A 69 3.60 1.01 0.42
C GLN A 69 4.52 -0.20 0.33
N ARG A 70 4.88 -0.57 -0.91
CA ARG A 70 6.00 -1.48 -1.18
C ARG A 70 6.95 -0.90 -2.22
N LEU A 71 8.19 -1.38 -2.24
CA LEU A 71 9.19 -0.97 -3.22
C LEU A 71 9.42 -2.08 -4.23
N VAL A 72 9.22 -1.76 -5.51
CA VAL A 72 9.61 -2.61 -6.64
C VAL A 72 10.87 -2.06 -7.29
N ARG A 73 11.66 -2.94 -7.89
CA ARG A 73 12.86 -2.57 -8.64
C ARG A 73 12.45 -1.99 -10.00
N LYS A 74 13.09 -0.88 -10.39
CA LYS A 74 12.84 -0.26 -11.70
C LYS A 74 13.63 -0.99 -12.78
N LEU A 75 12.99 -1.31 -13.90
CA LEU A 75 13.66 -1.90 -15.07
C LEU A 75 14.81 -1.01 -15.53
N CYS A 76 15.95 -1.63 -15.86
CA CYS A 76 17.10 -0.88 -16.35
C CYS A 76 16.79 -0.23 -17.70
N PRO A 77 16.94 1.10 -17.85
CA PRO A 77 16.59 1.79 -19.08
C PRO A 77 17.49 1.41 -20.26
N LYS A 78 18.69 0.88 -20.00
CA LYS A 78 19.66 0.51 -21.05
C LYS A 78 19.50 -0.90 -21.59
N CYS A 79 18.80 -1.79 -20.88
CA CYS A 79 18.77 -3.21 -21.25
C CYS A 79 17.40 -3.87 -21.07
N LYS A 80 16.33 -3.14 -20.77
CA LYS A 80 14.98 -3.72 -20.77
C LYS A 80 14.64 -4.27 -22.16
N THR A 81 14.00 -5.42 -22.22
CA THR A 81 13.66 -6.09 -23.48
C THR A 81 12.17 -6.34 -23.59
N ALA A 82 11.65 -6.22 -24.81
CA ALA A 82 10.29 -6.59 -25.13
C ALA A 82 10.08 -8.10 -24.90
N PHE A 83 8.94 -8.46 -24.32
CA PHE A 83 8.48 -9.84 -24.24
C PHE A 83 6.95 -9.87 -24.25
N HIS A 84 6.39 -11.07 -24.49
CA HIS A 84 4.96 -11.32 -24.42
C HIS A 84 4.70 -12.34 -23.30
N PRO A 85 4.07 -11.95 -22.18
CA PRO A 85 3.65 -12.88 -21.13
C PRO A 85 2.62 -13.86 -21.67
N ASP A 86 2.57 -15.04 -21.07
CA ASP A 86 1.50 -16.00 -21.34
C ASP A 86 0.13 -15.49 -20.82
N ALA A 87 -0.94 -16.08 -21.36
CA ALA A 87 -2.30 -15.66 -21.04
C ALA A 87 -2.69 -15.91 -19.57
N GLU A 88 -2.09 -16.91 -18.91
CA GLU A 88 -2.37 -17.24 -17.51
C GLU A 88 -1.80 -16.15 -16.58
N THR A 89 -0.56 -15.71 -16.83
CA THR A 89 0.08 -14.59 -16.16
C THR A 89 -0.76 -13.32 -16.29
N LEU A 90 -1.24 -12.98 -17.50
CA LEU A 90 -2.09 -11.80 -17.70
C LEU A 90 -3.43 -11.91 -16.96
N LYS A 91 -4.05 -13.09 -16.96
CA LYS A 91 -5.31 -13.35 -16.26
C LYS A 91 -5.14 -13.23 -14.74
N SER A 92 -4.07 -13.77 -14.17
CA SER A 92 -3.80 -13.70 -12.73
C SER A 92 -3.63 -12.26 -12.20
N LEU A 93 -3.14 -11.36 -13.07
CA LEU A 93 -2.96 -9.94 -12.76
C LEU A 93 -4.16 -9.08 -13.17
N ASN A 94 -5.21 -9.70 -13.72
CA ASN A 94 -6.38 -9.02 -14.30
C ASN A 94 -5.98 -7.93 -15.32
N ILE A 95 -4.93 -8.18 -16.11
CA ILE A 95 -4.45 -7.26 -17.14
C ILE A 95 -5.28 -7.45 -18.41
N ARG A 96 -5.88 -6.37 -18.91
CA ARG A 96 -6.61 -6.34 -20.18
C ARG A 96 -5.95 -5.32 -21.10
N VAL A 97 -5.26 -5.80 -22.13
CA VAL A 97 -4.56 -4.99 -23.11
C VAL A 97 -4.80 -5.53 -24.52
N SER A 98 -4.50 -4.73 -25.54
CA SER A 98 -4.52 -5.20 -26.93
C SER A 98 -3.57 -6.39 -27.12
N PRO A 99 -3.87 -7.36 -28.00
CA PRO A 99 -2.99 -8.51 -28.27
C PRO A 99 -1.55 -8.14 -28.63
N ASN A 100 -1.34 -6.96 -29.23
CA ASN A 100 -0.02 -6.48 -29.64
C ASN A 100 0.68 -5.58 -28.60
N TYR A 101 0.17 -5.54 -27.36
CA TYR A 101 0.78 -4.74 -26.31
C TYR A 101 2.14 -5.34 -25.92
N THR A 102 3.18 -4.51 -25.94
CA THR A 102 4.56 -4.93 -25.64
C THR A 102 4.87 -4.76 -24.15
N PHE A 103 5.19 -5.85 -23.47
CA PHE A 103 5.67 -5.82 -22.08
C PHE A 103 7.20 -5.74 -22.03
N TYR A 104 7.74 -5.25 -20.92
CA TYR A 104 9.17 -5.14 -20.71
C TYR A 104 9.67 -6.01 -19.56
N GLY A 105 10.74 -6.76 -19.82
CA GLY A 105 11.40 -7.65 -18.86
C GLY A 105 12.85 -7.25 -18.59
N ALA A 106 13.45 -7.90 -17.60
CA ALA A 106 14.83 -7.68 -17.18
C ALA A 106 15.81 -8.60 -17.94
N LYS A 107 16.80 -8.01 -18.63
CA LYS A 107 17.89 -8.74 -19.32
C LYS A 107 19.21 -8.78 -18.55
N GLY A 108 19.66 -7.63 -18.06
CA GLY A 108 20.99 -7.44 -17.47
C GLY A 108 21.99 -6.81 -18.43
N CYS A 109 22.82 -5.89 -17.91
CA CYS A 109 23.97 -5.29 -18.59
C CYS A 109 24.93 -4.68 -17.54
N PRO A 110 26.15 -4.27 -17.93
CA PRO A 110 27.11 -3.65 -17.00
C PRO A 110 26.56 -2.43 -16.25
N HIS A 111 25.70 -1.63 -16.89
CA HIS A 111 25.11 -0.43 -16.28
C HIS A 111 24.22 -0.70 -15.06
N CYS A 112 23.63 -1.91 -14.97
CA CYS A 112 22.81 -2.37 -13.86
C CYS A 112 23.46 -3.52 -13.08
N ASN A 113 24.78 -3.68 -13.20
CA ASN A 113 25.55 -4.78 -12.59
C ASN A 113 24.94 -6.16 -12.94
N ASN A 114 24.52 -6.32 -14.20
CA ASN A 114 23.89 -7.52 -14.75
C ASN A 114 22.59 -7.97 -14.04
N LYS A 115 21.95 -7.12 -13.23
CA LYS A 115 20.69 -7.46 -12.53
C LYS A 115 19.43 -7.27 -13.37
N GLY A 116 19.50 -6.45 -14.42
CA GLY A 116 18.35 -6.05 -15.23
C GLY A 116 17.48 -4.94 -14.63
N TYR A 117 17.81 -4.49 -13.41
CA TYR A 117 17.11 -3.41 -12.71
C TYR A 117 18.07 -2.32 -12.22
N LYS A 118 17.64 -1.07 -12.21
CA LYS A 118 18.42 0.04 -11.65
C LYS A 118 17.51 1.07 -10.99
N GLY A 119 17.65 1.24 -9.68
CA GLY A 119 16.77 2.06 -8.86
C GLY A 119 15.52 1.29 -8.41
N ARG A 120 14.66 2.00 -7.69
CA ARG A 120 13.38 1.50 -7.15
C ARG A 120 12.29 2.50 -7.43
N LEU A 121 11.05 2.04 -7.43
CA LEU A 121 9.86 2.87 -7.40
C LEU A 121 8.87 2.28 -6.40
N ALA A 122 8.05 3.13 -5.81
CA ALA A 122 7.03 2.71 -4.87
C ALA A 122 5.75 2.30 -5.58
N ILE A 123 5.09 1.29 -5.03
CA ILE A 123 3.68 1.00 -5.27
C ILE A 123 2.89 1.33 -4.02
N TYR A 124 1.69 1.87 -4.21
CA TYR A 124 0.87 2.45 -3.16
C TYR A 124 -0.53 1.86 -3.13
N GLU A 125 -1.07 1.76 -1.93
CA GLU A 125 -2.46 1.46 -1.65
C GLU A 125 -2.92 2.44 -0.57
N LEU A 126 -3.81 3.35 -0.95
CA LEU A 126 -4.30 4.42 -0.09
C LEU A 126 -5.77 4.17 0.24
N LEU A 127 -6.01 3.79 1.48
CA LEU A 127 -7.35 3.69 2.05
C LEU A 127 -7.70 5.02 2.71
N LEU A 128 -8.79 5.65 2.27
CA LEU A 128 -9.36 6.82 2.93
C LEU A 128 -10.54 6.40 3.81
N VAL A 129 -10.61 6.93 5.03
CA VAL A 129 -11.66 6.56 5.99
C VAL A 129 -12.91 7.42 5.76
N ASN A 130 -13.84 6.89 4.97
CA ASN A 130 -15.19 7.45 4.76
C ASN A 130 -16.21 6.84 5.76
N ASP A 131 -17.48 7.24 5.65
CA ASP A 131 -18.54 6.77 6.57
C ASP A 131 -18.75 5.25 6.55
N GLU A 132 -18.63 4.61 5.39
CA GLU A 132 -18.75 3.16 5.25
C GLU A 132 -17.60 2.43 5.96
N ILE A 133 -16.35 2.87 5.76
CA ILE A 133 -15.19 2.34 6.45
C ILE A 133 -15.30 2.58 7.96
N ARG A 134 -15.81 3.73 8.39
CA ARG A 134 -16.06 4.02 9.82
C ARG A 134 -17.04 3.01 10.41
N HIS A 135 -18.15 2.76 9.73
CA HIS A 135 -19.15 1.78 10.15
C HIS A 135 -18.56 0.37 10.27
N LEU A 136 -17.88 -0.10 9.21
CA LEU A 136 -17.24 -1.42 9.19
C LEU A 136 -16.16 -1.56 10.27
N THR A 137 -15.44 -0.47 10.58
CA THR A 137 -14.46 -0.44 11.68
C THR A 137 -15.16 -0.68 13.01
N VAL A 138 -16.24 0.04 13.30
CA VAL A 138 -17.00 -0.10 14.56
C VAL A 138 -17.60 -1.51 14.70
N GLU A 139 -18.08 -2.10 13.60
CA GLU A 139 -18.56 -3.48 13.55
C GLU A 139 -17.46 -4.55 13.66
N ARG A 140 -16.19 -4.14 13.72
CA ARG A 140 -15.01 -5.04 13.73
C ARG A 140 -15.01 -5.97 12.51
N ALA A 141 -15.34 -5.43 11.34
CA ALA A 141 -15.32 -6.18 10.09
C ALA A 141 -13.92 -6.74 9.78
N SER A 142 -13.87 -7.84 9.02
CA SER A 142 -12.60 -8.40 8.59
C SER A 142 -11.87 -7.44 7.63
N ALA A 143 -10.54 -7.57 7.56
CA ALA A 143 -9.72 -6.80 6.64
C ALA A 143 -10.18 -6.96 5.17
N ASN A 144 -10.65 -8.15 4.79
CA ASN A 144 -11.22 -8.39 3.46
C ASN A 144 -12.47 -7.55 3.19
N ARG A 145 -13.41 -7.47 4.15
CA ARG A 145 -14.61 -6.64 3.99
C ARG A 145 -14.27 -5.15 3.92
N LEU A 146 -13.32 -4.69 4.75
CA LEU A 146 -12.80 -3.32 4.68
C LEU A 146 -12.13 -3.04 3.33
N LYS A 147 -11.37 -4.01 2.80
CA LYS A 147 -10.71 -3.92 1.50
C LYS A 147 -11.71 -3.80 0.36
N ASP A 148 -12.74 -4.65 0.35
CA ASP A 148 -13.76 -4.64 -0.70
C ASP A 148 -14.49 -3.28 -0.73
N ALA A 149 -14.96 -2.81 0.43
CA ALA A 149 -15.57 -1.48 0.56
C ALA A 149 -14.61 -0.36 0.13
N ALA A 150 -13.34 -0.42 0.52
CA ALA A 150 -12.36 0.58 0.12
C ALA A 150 -12.13 0.59 -1.40
N ILE A 151 -12.09 -0.59 -2.05
CA ILE A 151 -11.95 -0.70 -3.51
C ILE A 151 -13.19 -0.13 -4.22
N GLU A 152 -14.39 -0.42 -3.73
CA GLU A 152 -15.64 0.15 -4.25
C GLU A 152 -15.65 1.68 -4.14
N ASN A 153 -15.02 2.23 -3.10
CA ASN A 153 -14.81 3.66 -2.90
C ASN A 153 -13.58 4.24 -3.62
N GLY A 154 -12.97 3.49 -4.54
CA GLY A 154 -11.91 3.98 -5.44
C GLY A 154 -10.48 3.73 -4.98
N MET A 155 -10.26 2.99 -3.89
CA MET A 155 -8.92 2.53 -3.51
C MET A 155 -8.35 1.61 -4.60
N ARG A 156 -7.11 1.90 -5.02
CA ARG A 156 -6.31 0.94 -5.81
C ARG A 156 -5.45 0.12 -4.87
N THR A 157 -5.48 -1.19 -5.06
CA THR A 157 -4.61 -2.11 -4.32
C THR A 157 -3.15 -1.98 -4.76
N LEU A 158 -2.21 -2.44 -3.91
CA LEU A 158 -0.80 -2.51 -4.26
C LEU A 158 -0.57 -3.24 -5.60
N ARG A 159 -1.32 -4.32 -5.82
CA ARG A 159 -1.25 -5.12 -7.06
C ARG A 159 -1.70 -4.31 -8.27
N GLN A 160 -2.82 -3.59 -8.18
CA GLN A 160 -3.36 -2.79 -9.28
C GLN A 160 -2.45 -1.61 -9.63
N ASP A 161 -1.87 -0.93 -8.64
CA ASP A 161 -0.90 0.14 -8.87
C ASP A 161 0.42 -0.40 -9.44
N GLY A 162 0.86 -1.59 -9.01
CA GLY A 162 1.95 -2.33 -9.63
C GLY A 162 1.69 -2.66 -11.10
N VAL A 163 0.50 -3.15 -11.43
CA VAL A 163 0.06 -3.40 -12.81
C VAL A 163 0.11 -2.13 -13.64
N ALA A 164 -0.38 -1.00 -13.12
CA ALA A 164 -0.29 0.28 -13.83
C ALA A 164 1.16 0.65 -14.19
N LYS A 165 2.11 0.34 -13.31
CA LYS A 165 3.56 0.57 -13.53
C LYS A 165 4.21 -0.45 -14.47
N ILE A 166 3.72 -1.68 -14.51
CA ILE A 166 4.09 -2.67 -15.55
C ILE A 166 3.68 -2.13 -16.92
N LEU A 167 2.45 -1.62 -17.02
CA LEU A 167 1.90 -1.09 -18.27
C LEU A 167 2.58 0.22 -18.74
N GLN A 168 3.42 0.82 -17.89
CA GLN A 168 4.28 1.95 -18.25
C GLN A 168 5.72 1.50 -18.59
N GLY A 169 6.02 0.20 -18.50
CA GLY A 169 7.36 -0.35 -18.69
C GLY A 169 8.37 0.13 -17.64
N LEU A 170 7.90 0.46 -16.43
CA LEU A 170 8.73 0.95 -15.32
C LEU A 170 9.27 -0.19 -14.44
N THR A 171 8.46 -1.22 -14.22
CA THR A 171 8.81 -2.43 -13.45
C THR A 171 8.42 -3.66 -14.25
N SER A 172 8.84 -4.83 -13.80
CA SER A 172 8.48 -6.12 -14.41
C SER A 172 7.30 -6.79 -13.70
N ILE A 173 6.72 -7.80 -14.36
CA ILE A 173 5.67 -8.65 -13.80
C ILE A 173 6.18 -9.39 -12.56
N GLU A 174 7.39 -9.95 -12.64
CA GLU A 174 8.02 -10.71 -11.56
C GLU A 174 8.20 -9.86 -10.31
N GLU A 175 8.55 -8.58 -10.48
CA GLU A 175 8.70 -7.66 -9.35
C GLU A 175 7.39 -7.37 -8.64
N VAL A 176 6.32 -7.13 -9.40
CA VAL A 176 5.00 -6.87 -8.79
C VAL A 176 4.51 -8.11 -8.10
N ILE A 177 4.58 -9.29 -8.73
CA ILE A 177 4.19 -10.55 -8.11
C ILE A 177 4.98 -10.75 -6.81
N ARG A 178 6.31 -10.69 -6.86
CA ARG A 178 7.20 -10.92 -5.71
C ARG A 178 6.84 -10.06 -4.49
N VAL A 179 6.48 -8.79 -4.71
CA VAL A 179 6.16 -7.90 -3.59
C VAL A 179 4.69 -7.89 -3.23
N THR A 180 3.77 -8.53 -3.97
CA THR A 180 2.33 -8.48 -3.66
C THR A 180 1.69 -9.86 -3.56
N SER A 181 2.46 -10.93 -3.69
CA SER A 181 2.03 -12.30 -3.37
C SER A 181 2.01 -12.46 -1.86
N GLU A 182 0.81 -12.45 -1.32
CA GLU A 182 0.44 -12.99 -0.01
C GLU A 182 -0.66 -14.02 -0.19
#